data_AF-A0A1M7A444-F1
#
_entry.id   AF-A0A1M7A444-F1
#
_cell.length_a   1.000
_cell.length_b   1.000
_cell.length_c   1.000
_cell.angle_alpha   90.00
_cell.angle_beta   90.00
_cell.angle_gamma   90.00
#
_symmetry.space_group_name_H-M   'P 1'
#
loop_
_entity.id
_entity.type
_entity.pdbx_description
1 polymer ?
#
loop_
_entity_poly.entity_id
_entity_poly.type
_entity_poly.pdbx_seq_one_letter_code
_entity_poly.pdbx_strand_id
1 'polypeptide(L)'
;METNRQKKIGGVIQKDLVDILQGEVRKNGINNLVISVSKVSVTSDLSVATVYLSIFPQEKAKETLEGIKSNTTLIKHDLSQRVRLQLRRVPNLVFFIDDSLDYIEKIDNALSNRENPIENRDLLEKRRKS
;
A
#
# COMPACT_ATOMS: atom_id res chain seq x y z
N MET A 1 15.34 -4.45 12.55
CA MET A 1 14.65 -5.75 12.42
C MET A 1 13.28 -5.62 13.09
N GLU A 2 12.22 -6.07 12.44
CA GLU A 2 10.84 -5.93 12.95
C GLU A 2 10.58 -6.91 14.10
N THR A 3 9.99 -6.42 15.18
CA THR A 3 9.65 -7.24 16.36
C THR A 3 8.45 -8.15 16.10
N ASN A 4 8.34 -9.26 16.84
CA ASN A 4 7.16 -10.16 16.76
C ASN A 4 5.85 -9.42 17.07
N ARG A 5 5.91 -8.39 17.93
CA ARG A 5 4.74 -7.57 18.25
C ARG A 5 4.31 -6.70 17.06
N GLN A 6 5.24 -6.08 16.35
CA GLN A 6 4.94 -5.31 15.13
C GLN A 6 4.29 -6.21 14.08
N LYS A 7 4.87 -7.40 13.82
CA LYS A 7 4.30 -8.37 12.86
C LYS A 7 2.88 -8.79 13.22
N LYS A 8 2.64 -9.09 14.50
CA LYS A 8 1.30 -9.48 14.97
C LYS A 8 0.28 -8.36 14.77
N ILE A 9 0.65 -7.13 15.12
CA ILE A 9 -0.24 -5.96 14.95
C ILE A 9 -0.48 -5.69 13.47
N GLY A 10 0.57 -5.72 12.64
CA GLY A 10 0.46 -5.55 11.20
C GLY A 10 -0.50 -6.57 10.57
N GLY A 11 -0.39 -7.84 10.94
CA GLY A 11 -1.28 -8.90 10.45
C GLY A 11 -2.75 -8.72 10.86
N VAL A 12 -3.01 -8.30 12.10
CA VAL A 12 -4.37 -7.99 12.56
C VAL A 12 -4.96 -6.82 11.76
N ILE A 13 -4.20 -5.72 11.67
CA ILE A 13 -4.61 -4.53 10.92
C ILE A 13 -4.85 -4.85 9.45
N GLN A 14 -3.98 -5.65 8.83
CA GLN A 14 -4.10 -6.05 7.43
C GLN A 14 -5.41 -6.80 7.18
N LYS A 15 -5.71 -7.80 7.99
CA LYS A 15 -6.94 -8.59 7.86
C LYS A 15 -8.19 -7.72 7.99
N ASP A 16 -8.27 -6.92 9.04
CA ASP A 16 -9.46 -6.11 9.30
C ASP A 16 -9.64 -4.97 8.29
N LEU A 17 -8.55 -4.37 7.79
CA LEU A 17 -8.62 -3.34 6.75
C LEU A 17 -9.12 -3.89 5.42
N VAL A 18 -8.75 -5.12 5.04
CA VAL A 18 -9.28 -5.76 3.83
C VAL A 18 -10.81 -5.85 3.91
N ASP A 19 -11.33 -6.32 5.04
CA ASP A 19 -12.79 -6.46 5.23
C ASP A 19 -13.51 -5.11 5.24
N ILE A 20 -12.91 -4.08 5.84
CA ILE A 20 -13.48 -2.72 5.85
C ILE A 20 -13.53 -2.15 4.43
N LEU A 21 -12.40 -2.17 3.71
CA LEU A 21 -12.30 -1.57 2.39
C LEU A 21 -13.19 -2.30 1.37
N GLN A 22 -13.18 -3.64 1.37
CA GLN A 22 -14.06 -4.41 0.49
C GLN A 22 -15.54 -4.21 0.85
N GLY A 23 -15.87 -4.11 2.13
CA GLY A 23 -17.23 -3.81 2.59
C GLY A 23 -17.74 -2.47 2.05
N GLU A 24 -16.92 -1.43 2.11
CA GLU A 24 -17.26 -0.11 1.58
C GLU A 24 -17.43 -0.09 0.06
N VAL A 25 -16.55 -0.78 -0.69
CA VAL A 25 -16.70 -0.90 -2.15
C VAL A 25 -18.05 -1.54 -2.51
N ARG A 26 -18.43 -2.62 -1.80
CA ARG A 26 -19.72 -3.30 -2.03
C ARG A 26 -20.92 -2.42 -1.67
N LYS A 27 -20.86 -1.69 -0.55
CA LYS A 27 -21.95 -0.78 -0.12
C LYS A 27 -22.19 0.34 -1.12
N ASN A 28 -21.13 0.88 -1.71
CA ASN A 28 -21.20 1.94 -2.72
C ASN A 28 -21.57 1.40 -4.12
N GLY A 29 -21.79 0.09 -4.27
CA GLY A 29 -22.20 -0.53 -5.54
C GLY A 29 -21.16 -0.38 -6.65
N ILE A 30 -19.88 -0.17 -6.29
CA ILE A 30 -18.82 0.05 -7.27
C ILE A 30 -18.43 -1.30 -7.87
N ASN A 31 -19.01 -1.61 -9.02
CA ASN A 31 -18.65 -2.77 -9.80
C ASN A 31 -17.31 -2.49 -10.54
N ASN A 32 -16.44 -3.50 -10.61
CA ASN A 32 -15.11 -3.42 -11.26
C ASN A 32 -14.05 -2.58 -10.51
N LEU A 33 -14.16 -2.44 -9.19
CA LEU A 33 -13.06 -1.94 -8.36
C LEU A 33 -12.68 -3.00 -7.33
N VAL A 34 -11.43 -3.42 -7.33
CA VAL A 34 -10.88 -4.37 -6.36
C VAL A 34 -9.78 -3.67 -5.58
N ILE A 35 -9.92 -3.65 -4.26
CA ILE A 35 -8.94 -3.07 -3.34
C ILE A 35 -8.45 -4.18 -2.43
N SER A 36 -7.14 -4.39 -2.43
CA SER A 36 -6.44 -5.39 -1.62
C SER A 36 -5.33 -4.73 -0.81
N VAL A 37 -5.01 -5.28 0.36
CA VAL A 37 -3.91 -4.81 1.19
C VAL A 37 -2.72 -5.76 1.02
N SER A 38 -1.69 -5.33 0.29
CA SER A 38 -0.49 -6.15 0.03
C SER A 38 0.36 -6.32 1.28
N LYS A 39 0.59 -5.22 2.01
CA LYS A 39 1.49 -5.20 3.17
C LYS A 39 1.09 -4.11 4.15
N VAL A 40 1.29 -4.40 5.44
CA VAL A 40 1.21 -3.39 6.50
C VAL A 40 2.54 -3.37 7.24
N SER A 41 3.17 -2.21 7.32
CA SER A 41 4.39 -1.98 8.10
C SER A 41 4.09 -1.06 9.26
N VAL A 42 4.48 -1.47 10.46
CA VAL A 42 4.21 -0.70 11.69
C VAL A 42 5.52 -0.18 12.26
N THR A 43 5.55 1.08 12.69
CA THR A 43 6.71 1.69 13.33
C THR A 43 7.08 0.99 14.65
N SER A 44 8.31 1.15 15.12
CA SER A 44 8.81 0.48 16.35
C SER A 44 8.06 0.92 17.61
N ASP A 45 7.61 2.17 17.64
CA ASP A 45 6.76 2.75 18.69
C ASP A 45 5.26 2.43 18.52
N LEU A 46 4.89 1.74 17.45
CA LEU A 46 3.53 1.33 17.10
C LEU A 46 2.54 2.50 16.95
N SER A 47 3.05 3.70 16.68
CA SER A 47 2.23 4.89 16.52
C SER A 47 1.70 5.07 15.10
N VAL A 48 2.39 4.54 14.09
CA VAL A 48 2.05 4.67 12.67
C VAL A 48 2.06 3.30 12.00
N ALA A 49 1.05 3.04 11.18
CA ALA A 49 0.96 1.89 10.31
C ALA A 49 0.85 2.35 8.85
N THR A 50 1.87 2.01 8.08
CA THR A 50 1.93 2.23 6.64
C THR A 50 1.27 1.05 5.95
N VAL A 51 0.21 1.32 5.19
CA VAL A 51 -0.63 0.34 4.50
C VAL A 51 -0.39 0.48 3.01
N TYR A 52 0.09 -0.59 2.39
CA TYR A 52 0.31 -0.70 0.95
C TYR A 52 -0.89 -1.38 0.31
N LEU A 53 -1.49 -0.70 -0.67
CA LEU A 53 -2.72 -1.09 -1.33
C LEU A 53 -2.44 -1.50 -2.77
N SER A 54 -2.97 -2.65 -3.18
CA SER A 54 -3.11 -3.03 -4.58
C SER A 54 -4.53 -2.69 -5.03
N ILE A 55 -4.65 -1.87 -6.06
CA ILE A 55 -5.93 -1.39 -6.58
C ILE A 55 -6.03 -1.79 -8.05
N PHE A 56 -7.13 -2.44 -8.40
CA PHE A 56 -7.43 -2.83 -9.77
C PHE A 56 -8.81 -2.28 -10.17
N PRO A 57 -8.93 -1.64 -11.35
CA PRO A 57 -7.90 -1.44 -12.36
C PRO A 57 -6.95 -0.26 -12.03
N GLN A 58 -5.73 -0.28 -12.57
CA GLN A 58 -4.66 0.66 -12.18
C GLN A 58 -5.00 2.13 -12.50
N GLU A 59 -5.78 2.41 -13.55
CA GLU A 59 -6.12 3.78 -13.93
C GLU A 59 -6.90 4.51 -12.83
N LYS A 60 -7.64 3.75 -12.02
CA LYS A 60 -8.41 4.26 -10.87
C LYS A 60 -7.61 4.30 -9.57
N ALA A 61 -6.38 3.81 -9.56
CA ALA A 61 -5.61 3.65 -8.31
C ALA A 61 -5.38 4.99 -7.61
N LYS A 62 -5.00 6.05 -8.35
CA LYS A 62 -4.74 7.39 -7.78
C LYS A 62 -6.00 8.02 -7.19
N GLU A 63 -7.08 8.04 -7.96
CA GLU A 63 -8.39 8.57 -7.52
C GLU A 63 -8.90 7.82 -6.28
N THR A 64 -8.83 6.49 -6.32
CA THR A 64 -9.25 5.64 -5.20
C THR A 64 -8.38 5.89 -3.96
N LEU A 65 -7.07 6.05 -4.12
CA LEU A 65 -6.17 6.36 -3.01
C LEU A 65 -6.50 7.72 -2.38
N GLU A 66 -6.83 8.73 -3.18
CA GLU A 66 -7.26 10.04 -2.67
C GLU A 66 -8.56 9.92 -1.87
N GLY A 67 -9.55 9.18 -2.37
CA GLY A 67 -10.80 8.89 -1.64
C GLY A 67 -10.58 8.09 -0.34
N ILE A 68 -9.61 7.17 -0.31
CA ILE A 68 -9.24 6.48 0.93
C ILE A 68 -8.57 7.45 1.90
N LYS A 69 -7.67 8.31 1.41
CA LYS A 69 -6.96 9.30 2.23
C LYS A 69 -7.93 10.30 2.86
N SER A 70 -8.92 10.80 2.12
CA SER A 70 -9.94 11.70 2.66
C SER A 70 -10.79 11.05 3.76
N ASN A 71 -11.00 9.72 3.68
CA ASN A 71 -11.79 8.95 4.63
C ASN A 71 -10.96 8.25 5.72
N THR A 72 -9.67 8.57 5.85
CA THR A 72 -8.75 7.92 6.80
C THR A 72 -9.28 7.90 8.24
N THR A 73 -9.90 8.99 8.69
CA THR A 73 -10.45 9.09 10.05
C THR A 73 -11.59 8.10 10.29
N LEU A 74 -12.50 7.97 9.32
CA LEU A 74 -13.62 7.04 9.38
C LEU A 74 -13.10 5.58 9.36
N ILE A 75 -12.19 5.28 8.43
CA ILE A 75 -11.57 3.95 8.32
C ILE A 75 -10.86 3.58 9.63
N LYS A 76 -10.12 4.52 10.22
CA LYS A 76 -9.46 4.31 11.51
C LYS A 76 -10.45 4.08 12.64
N HIS A 77 -11.57 4.80 12.65
CA HIS A 77 -12.64 4.58 13.62
C HIS A 77 -13.20 3.15 13.51
N ASP A 78 -13.56 2.73 12.31
CA ASP A 78 -14.14 1.40 12.08
C ASP A 78 -13.15 0.28 12.42
N LEU A 79 -11.88 0.45 12.04
CA LEU A 79 -10.80 -0.44 12.45
C LEU A 79 -10.70 -0.52 13.98
N SER A 80 -10.77 0.62 14.67
CA SER A 80 -10.67 0.67 16.13
C SER A 80 -11.78 -0.08 16.86
N GLN A 81 -12.99 -0.11 16.30
CA GLN A 81 -14.09 -0.88 16.87
C GLN A 81 -13.85 -2.39 16.70
N ARG A 82 -13.31 -2.83 15.55
CA ARG A 82 -13.01 -4.24 15.29
C ARG A 82 -11.86 -4.77 16.15
N VAL A 83 -10.79 -3.99 16.28
CA VAL A 83 -9.56 -4.41 16.98
C VAL A 83 -9.55 -4.05 18.46
N ARG A 84 -10.65 -3.51 19.01
CA ARG A 84 -10.71 -2.96 20.39
C ARG A 84 -10.22 -3.93 21.46
N LEU A 85 -10.48 -5.23 21.29
CA LEU A 85 -10.05 -6.27 22.24
C LEU A 85 -8.61 -6.74 22.02
N GLN A 86 -8.03 -6.45 20.86
CA GLN A 86 -6.70 -6.91 20.45
C GLN A 86 -5.62 -5.82 20.64
N LEU A 87 -6.00 -4.55 20.51
CA LEU A 87 -5.10 -3.40 20.53
C LEU A 87 -5.55 -2.37 21.57
N ARG A 88 -4.60 -1.94 22.43
CA ARG A 88 -4.82 -0.83 23.36
C ARG A 88 -4.97 0.51 22.64
N ARG A 89 -4.22 0.71 21.55
CA ARG A 89 -4.24 1.92 20.73
C ARG A 89 -4.07 1.53 19.27
N VAL A 90 -4.92 2.09 18.42
CA VAL A 90 -4.80 1.93 16.97
C VAL A 90 -3.82 2.96 16.43
N PRO A 91 -2.81 2.54 15.65
CA PRO A 91 -1.87 3.46 15.02
C PRO A 91 -2.58 4.41 14.04
N ASN A 92 -1.91 5.51 13.70
CA ASN A 92 -2.32 6.34 12.57
C ASN A 92 -2.06 5.58 11.27
N LEU A 93 -3.04 5.56 10.36
CA LEU A 93 -2.94 4.86 9.10
C LEU A 93 -2.41 5.81 8.01
N VAL A 94 -1.43 5.34 7.23
CA VAL A 94 -0.92 6.04 6.06
C VAL A 94 -1.00 5.10 4.87
N PHE A 95 -1.62 5.53 3.78
CA PHE A 95 -1.90 4.69 2.62
C PHE A 95 -1.00 5.03 1.43
N PHE A 96 -0.48 3.98 0.79
CA PHE A 96 0.31 4.05 -0.44
C PHE A 96 -0.20 3.01 -1.44
N ILE A 97 -0.03 3.29 -2.74
CA ILE A 97 -0.21 2.27 -3.78
C ILE A 97 1.04 1.41 -3.80
N ASP A 98 0.84 0.10 -3.92
CA ASP A 98 1.91 -0.85 -4.13
C ASP A 98 2.28 -0.90 -5.61
N ASP A 99 3.37 -0.21 -5.99
CA ASP A 99 3.97 -0.19 -7.32
C ASP A 99 5.16 -1.15 -7.43
N SER A 100 5.36 -2.03 -6.44
CA SER A 100 6.51 -2.93 -6.38
C SER A 100 6.59 -3.86 -7.59
N LEU A 101 5.44 -4.33 -8.10
CA LEU A 101 5.38 -5.20 -9.27
C LEU A 101 5.82 -4.45 -10.55
N ASP A 102 5.30 -3.25 -10.78
CA ASP A 102 5.68 -2.41 -11.92
C ASP A 102 7.18 -2.06 -11.86
N TYR A 103 7.73 -1.88 -10.65
CA TYR A 103 9.15 -1.64 -10.45
C TYR A 103 10.00 -2.87 -10.77
N ILE A 104 9.60 -4.06 -10.32
CA ILE A 104 10.28 -5.32 -10.63
C ILE A 104 10.26 -5.58 -12.13
N GLU A 105 9.11 -5.40 -12.79
CA GLU A 105 8.98 -5.58 -14.24
C GLU A 105 9.92 -4.65 -15.03
N LYS A 106 10.07 -3.39 -14.59
CA LYS A 106 11.04 -2.47 -15.19
C LYS A 106 12.49 -2.95 -15.03
N ILE A 107 12.84 -3.51 -13.88
CA ILE A 107 14.16 -4.10 -13.65
C ILE A 107 14.36 -5.30 -14.58
N ASP A 108 13.40 -6.24 -14.62
CA ASP A 108 13.52 -7.44 -15.44
C ASP A 108 13.62 -7.11 -16.93
N ASN A 109 12.85 -6.11 -17.39
CA ASN A 109 12.96 -5.60 -18.76
C ASN A 109 14.33 -4.97 -19.03
N ALA A 110 14.87 -4.18 -18.09
CA ALA A 110 16.20 -3.59 -18.21
C ALA A 110 17.32 -4.64 -18.19
N LEU A 111 17.18 -5.72 -17.42
CA LEU A 111 18.14 -6.83 -17.36
C LEU A 111 18.06 -7.75 -18.57
N SER A 112 16.87 -7.94 -19.14
CA SER A 112 16.64 -8.81 -20.31
C SER A 112 17.01 -8.12 -21.62
N ASN A 113 17.06 -6.79 -21.64
CA ASN A 113 17.50 -6.04 -22.81
C ASN A 113 18.99 -6.31 -23.09
N ARG A 114 19.32 -6.54 -24.36
CA ARG A 114 20.72 -6.75 -24.80
C ARG A 114 21.56 -5.48 -24.78
N GLU A 115 20.94 -4.34 -24.51
CA GLU A 115 21.58 -3.04 -24.52
C GLU A 115 22.20 -2.77 -23.15
N ASN A 116 23.52 -2.94 -23.05
CA ASN A 116 24.27 -2.72 -21.81
C ASN A 116 24.64 -1.22 -21.69
N PRO A 117 24.04 -0.46 -20.76
CA PRO A 117 24.36 0.97 -20.59
C PRO A 117 25.78 1.23 -20.06
N ILE A 118 26.49 0.20 -19.60
CA ILE A 118 27.92 0.27 -19.27
C ILE A 118 28.76 0.33 -20.55
N GLU A 119 28.35 -0.39 -21.61
CA GLU A 119 29.04 -0.42 -22.90
C GLU A 119 28.59 0.71 -23.83
N ASN A 120 27.30 1.04 -23.82
CA ASN A 120 26.73 2.14 -24.59
C ASN A 120 26.17 3.24 -23.69
N ARG A 121 27.00 4.25 -23.41
CA ARG A 121 26.69 5.34 -22.48
C ARG A 121 25.58 6.28 -22.98
N ASP A 122 25.25 6.23 -24.26
CA ASP A 122 24.19 7.07 -24.85
C ASP A 122 22.78 6.63 -24.41
N LEU A 123 22.66 5.42 -23.86
CA LEU A 123 21.42 4.87 -23.30
C LEU A 123 21.06 5.46 -21.93
N LEU A 124 22.02 6.13 -21.27
CA LEU A 124 21.81 6.71 -19.96
C LEU A 124 21.02 8.02 -20.07
N GLU A 125 20.00 8.17 -19.23
CA GLU A 125 19.31 9.46 -19.12
C GLU A 125 20.30 10.58 -18.78
N LYS A 126 20.22 11.68 -19.52
CA LYS A 126 21.04 12.86 -19.24
C LYS A 126 20.74 13.36 -17.84
N ARG A 127 21.78 13.38 -17.01
CA ARG A 127 21.70 13.85 -15.62
C ARG A 127 20.96 15.18 -15.58
N ARG A 128 19.85 15.24 -14.85
CA ARG A 128 19.14 16.50 -14.61
C ARG A 128 20.13 17.48 -13.95
N LYS A 129 20.42 18.58 -14.63
CA LYS A 129 21.21 19.67 -14.04
C LYS A 129 20.36 20.25 -12.90
N SER A 130 20.96 20.31 -11.71
CA SER A 130 20.40 20.95 -10.52
C SER A 130 20.12 22.43 -10.78
#